data_AF-U3TW12-F1
#
_entry.id   AF-U3TW12-F1
#
_cell.length_a   1.000
_cell.length_b   1.000
_cell.length_c   1.000
_cell.angle_alpha   90.00
_cell.angle_beta   90.00
_cell.angle_gamma   90.00
#
_symmetry.space_group_name_H-M   'P 1'
#
loop_
_entity.id
_entity.type
_entity.pdbx_description
1 polymer ?
#
loop_
_entity_poly.entity_id
_entity_poly.type
_entity_poly.pdbx_seq_one_letter_code
_entity_poly.pdbx_strand_id
1 'polypeptide(L)' 'MNTVCASCQATNRVPEERLADGAKCGRCGDALFSGEVVNATAATLDKYLQDDLPVVVDF' A
#
# COMPACT_ATOMS: atom_id res chain seq x y z
N MET A 1 -2.12 11.21 3.62
CA MET A 1 -0.91 10.47 3.21
C MET A 1 -1.17 9.70 1.91
N ASN A 2 -0.11 9.29 1.23
CA ASN A 2 -0.12 8.47 0.02
C ASN A 2 0.36 7.06 0.36
N THR A 3 -0.36 6.06 -0.14
CA THR A 3 0.00 4.66 0.04
C THR A 3 -0.03 3.90 -1.28
N VAL A 4 0.77 2.83 -1.40
CA VAL A 4 0.87 2.00 -2.60
C VAL A 4 0.04 0.75 -2.45
N CYS A 5 -0.89 0.54 -3.37
CA CYS A 5 -1.70 -0.67 -3.41
C CYS A 5 -0.82 -1.89 -3.72
N ALA A 6 -0.84 -2.88 -2.82
CA ALA A 6 -0.05 -4.10 -2.98
C ALA A 6 -0.43 -4.92 -4.23
N SER A 7 -1.69 -4.88 -4.65
CA SER A 7 -2.21 -5.65 -5.78
C SER A 7 -1.83 -5.04 -7.14
N CYS A 8 -2.16 -3.77 -7.36
CA CYS A 8 -2.01 -3.12 -8.68
C CYS A 8 -0.93 -2.03 -8.73
N GLN A 9 -0.19 -1.83 -7.64
CA GLN A 9 0.88 -0.83 -7.53
C GLN A 9 0.39 0.62 -7.72
N ALA A 10 -0.90 0.91 -7.61
CA ALA A 10 -1.40 2.28 -7.72
C ALA A 10 -1.12 3.08 -6.44
N THR A 11 -0.66 4.32 -6.57
CA THR A 11 -0.61 5.26 -5.45
C THR A 11 -2.02 5.77 -5.15
N ASN A 12 -2.43 5.68 -3.89
CA ASN A 12 -3.73 6.06 -3.41
C ASN A 12 -3.56 7.12 -2.32
N ARG A 13 -4.35 8.20 -2.39
CA ARG A 13 -4.36 9.22 -1.36
C ARG A 13 -5.43 8.86 -0.32
N VAL A 14 -5.01 8.66 0.92
CA VAL A 14 -5.87 8.27 2.04
C VAL A 14 -5.77 9.35 3.14
N PRO A 15 -6.89 9.89 3.63
CA PRO A 15 -6.91 10.71 4.84
C PRO A 15 -6.44 9.88 6.04
N GLU A 16 -5.54 10.40 6.87
CA GLU A 16 -4.95 9.66 7.99
C GLU A 16 -6.01 9.17 8.99
N GLU A 17 -7.04 9.98 9.22
CA GLU A 17 -8.19 9.66 10.08
C GLU A 17 -8.97 8.43 9.64
N ARG A 18 -8.83 8.01 8.36
CA ARG A 18 -9.60 6.92 7.73
C ARG A 18 -8.79 5.66 7.46
N LEU A 19 -7.61 5.55 8.06
CA LEU A 19 -6.75 4.37 7.94
C LEU A 19 -7.44 3.08 8.39
N ALA A 20 -8.21 3.15 9.49
CA ALA A 20 -8.93 2.01 10.05
C ALA A 20 -10.27 1.71 9.34
N ASP A 21 -10.72 2.56 8.42
CA ASP A 21 -12.06 2.47 7.80
C ASP A 21 -12.15 1.47 6.64
N GLY A 22 -11.16 0.59 6.47
CA GLY A 22 -11.13 -0.39 5.38
C GLY A 22 -11.00 0.26 3.99
N ALA A 23 -10.05 1.19 3.85
CA ALA A 23 -9.79 1.89 2.59
C ALA A 23 -9.51 0.91 1.43
N LYS A 24 -10.10 1.21 0.27
CA LYS A 24 -9.95 0.43 -0.97
C LYS A 24 -9.18 1.20 -2.03
N CYS A 25 -8.48 0.47 -2.88
CA CYS A 25 -7.76 1.02 -4.00
C CYS A 25 -8.73 1.62 -5.02
N GLY A 26 -8.53 2.89 -5.39
CA GLY A 26 -9.34 3.57 -6.40
C GLY A 26 -9.16 3.03 -7.83
N ARG A 27 -8.13 2.21 -8.08
CA ARG A 27 -7.86 1.62 -9.40
C ARG A 27 -8.40 0.20 -9.57
N CYS A 28 -8.22 -0.66 -8.57
CA CYS A 28 -8.57 -2.09 -8.66
C CYS A 28 -9.65 -2.55 -7.67
N GLY A 29 -9.96 -1.75 -6.65
CA GLY A 29 -10.98 -2.08 -5.65
C GLY A 29 -10.48 -2.94 -4.47
N ASP A 30 -9.24 -3.44 -4.52
CA ASP A 30 -8.67 -4.25 -3.43
C ASP A 30 -8.45 -3.42 -2.16
N ALA A 31 -8.46 -4.11 -1.01
CA ALA A 31 -8.15 -3.48 0.27
C ALA A 31 -6.71 -2.94 0.26
N LEU A 32 -6.53 -1.69 0.71
CA LEU A 32 -5.19 -1.10 0.84
C LEU A 32 -4.46 -1.62 2.07
N PHE A 33 -5.20 -1.94 3.13
CA PHE A 33 -4.66 -2.40 4.40
C PHE A 33 -5.28 -3.75 4.77
N SER A 34 -4.80 -4.83 4.16
CA SER A 34 -5.27 -6.20 4.44
C SER A 34 -4.63 -6.83 5.67
N GLY A 35 -3.50 -6.30 6.14
CA GLY A 35 -2.68 -6.92 7.21
C GLY A 35 -1.90 -8.15 6.74
N GLU A 36 -1.94 -8.45 5.43
CA GLU A 36 -1.20 -9.55 4.84
C GLU A 36 0.22 -9.13 4.47
N VAL A 37 1.15 -10.09 4.50
CA VAL A 37 2.52 -9.90 4.04
C VAL A 37 2.53 -9.78 2.51
N VAL A 38 3.31 -8.83 2.00
CA VAL A 38 3.46 -8.58 0.58
C VAL A 38 4.84 -9.02 0.11
N ASN A 39 4.87 -9.94 -0.86
CA ASN A 39 6.12 -10.38 -1.48
C ASN A 39 6.58 -9.35 -2.51
N ALA A 40 7.55 -8.51 -2.14
CA ALA A 40 8.15 -7.55 -3.05
C ALA A 40 9.09 -8.25 -4.05
N THR A 41 9.24 -7.63 -5.22
CA THR A 41 10.21 -8.02 -6.25
C THR A 41 11.13 -6.84 -6.53
N ALA A 42 12.22 -7.07 -7.27
CA ALA A 42 13.09 -5.97 -7.74
C ALA A 42 12.32 -4.88 -8.51
N ALA A 43 11.20 -5.22 -9.16
CA ALA A 43 10.39 -4.27 -9.90
C ALA A 43 9.38 -3.49 -9.03
N THR A 44 9.06 -3.97 -7.82
CA THR A 44 8.01 -3.39 -6.97
C THR A 44 8.52 -2.77 -5.68
N LEU A 45 9.70 -3.20 -5.20
CA LEU A 45 10.26 -2.73 -3.92
C LEU A 45 10.42 -1.21 -3.88
N ASP A 46 11.05 -0.62 -4.90
CA ASP A 46 11.25 0.84 -4.97
C ASP A 46 9.94 1.62 -4.86
N LYS A 47 8.84 1.03 -5.33
CA LYS A 47 7.53 1.66 -5.26
C LYS A 47 6.96 1.63 -3.85
N TYR A 48 7.05 0.51 -3.14
CA TYR A 48 6.65 0.43 -1.74
C TYR A 48 7.45 1.39 -0.87
N LEU A 49 8.73 1.64 -1.19
CA LEU A 49 9.56 2.60 -0.46
C LEU A 49 9.17 4.07 -0.69
N GLN A 50 8.26 4.37 -1.63
CA GLN A 50 7.66 5.71 -1.79
C GLN A 50 6.37 5.89 -0.98
N ASP A 51 5.94 4.88 -0.22
CA ASP A 51 4.78 4.98 0.66
C ASP A 51 5.07 5.90 1.84
N ASP A 52 4.09 6.70 2.25
CA ASP A 52 4.20 7.53 3.45
C ASP A 52 4.09 6.68 4.74
N LEU A 53 3.57 5.45 4.65
CA LEU A 53 3.51 4.50 5.75
C LEU A 53 4.86 3.81 5.99
N PRO A 54 5.21 3.50 7.25
CA PRO A 54 6.42 2.75 7.55
C PRO A 54 6.44 1.38 6.85
N VAL A 55 7.55 1.07 6.17
CA VAL A 55 7.78 -0.21 5.52
C VAL A 55 8.82 -1.00 6.30
N VAL A 56 8.46 -2.20 6.73
CA VAL A 56 9.39 -3.18 7.33
C VAL A 56 9.65 -4.27 6.29
N VAL A 57 10.91 -4.55 6.02
CA VAL A 57 11.34 -5.55 5.04
C VAL A 57 12.10 -6.67 5.75
N ASP A 58 11.67 -7.90 5.49
CA ASP A 58 12.38 -9.13 5.85
C ASP A 58 13.05 -9.68 4.58
N PHE A 59 14.34 -10.02 4.65
CA PHE A 59 15.19 -10.35 3.51
C PHE A 59 15.50 -11.85 3.42
#